data_AF-A0A967V6G7-F1
#
_entry.id   AF-A0A967V6G7-F1
#
_cell.length_a   1.000
_cell.length_b   1.000
_cell.length_c   1.000
_cell.angle_alpha   90.00
_cell.angle_beta   90.00
_cell.angle_gamma   90.00
#
_symmetry.space_group_name_H-M   'P 1'
#
loop_
_entity.id
_entity.type
_entity.pdbx_description
1 polymer ?
#
loop_
_entity_poly.entity_id
_entity_poly.type
_entity_poly.pdbx_seq_one_letter_code
_entity_poly.pdbx_strand_id
1 'polypeptide(L)'
;MAPHDELATVTGGGKPYIFTLAAPGEEYICYVLGNGPVTITLKLPSGSFTARWYDPKSGQFLGPARQIESSGQYIFQTPAFKQDIVLYIRR
;
A
#
# COMPACT_ATOMS: atom_id res chain seq x y z
N MET A 1 -9.01 -7.61 -11.33
CA MET A 1 -8.61 -7.48 -9.93
C MET A 1 -9.67 -8.13 -9.05
N ALA A 2 -9.28 -8.66 -7.89
CA ALA A 2 -10.17 -9.23 -6.87
C ALA A 2 -9.64 -8.91 -5.45
N PRO A 3 -10.46 -9.06 -4.40
CA PRO A 3 -9.99 -8.94 -3.02
C PRO A 3 -8.88 -9.96 -2.72
N HIS A 4 -7.82 -9.50 -2.07
CA HIS A 4 -6.60 -10.24 -1.77
C HIS A 4 -5.95 -9.77 -0.46
N ASP A 5 -6.75 -9.72 0.62
CA ASP A 5 -6.29 -9.24 1.93
C ASP A 5 -5.12 -10.07 2.50
N GLU A 6 -4.96 -11.32 2.07
CA GLU A 6 -3.86 -12.21 2.44
C GLU A 6 -2.47 -11.77 1.90
N LEU A 7 -2.45 -10.82 0.97
CA LEU A 7 -1.22 -10.28 0.38
C LEU A 7 -0.61 -9.17 1.22
N ALA A 8 -1.39 -8.48 2.05
CA ALA A 8 -0.92 -7.33 2.81
C ALA A 8 -1.19 -7.47 4.30
N THR A 9 -0.25 -7.02 5.11
CA THR A 9 -0.45 -6.82 6.55
C THR A 9 -0.05 -5.41 6.93
N VAL A 10 -0.69 -4.86 7.95
CA VAL A 10 -0.39 -3.54 8.48
C VAL A 10 -0.10 -3.62 9.97
N THR A 11 0.96 -2.96 10.41
CA THR A 11 1.36 -2.88 11.82
C THR A 11 1.64 -1.43 12.21
N GLY A 12 1.19 -1.03 13.39
CA GLY A 12 1.32 0.35 13.87
C GLY A 12 0.46 0.62 15.10
N GLY A 13 0.59 1.81 15.67
CA GLY A 13 -0.29 2.25 16.76
C GLY A 13 -1.74 2.39 16.30
N GLY A 14 -2.71 2.18 17.19
CA GLY A 14 -4.12 2.48 16.90
C GLY A 14 -4.93 1.39 16.18
N LYS A 15 -4.44 0.13 16.15
CA LYS A 15 -5.13 -1.02 15.50
C LYS A 15 -5.56 -0.72 14.04
N PRO A 16 -4.60 -0.47 13.14
CA PRO A 16 -4.91 -0.21 11.73
C PRO A 16 -5.51 -1.45 11.05
N TYR A 17 -6.37 -1.22 10.06
CA TYR A 17 -6.90 -2.25 9.17
C TYR A 17 -6.41 -2.00 7.76
N ILE A 18 -6.23 -3.07 6.98
CA ILE A 18 -5.84 -3.01 5.59
C ILE A 18 -6.78 -3.86 4.75
N PHE A 19 -7.27 -3.30 3.65
CA PHE A 19 -8.03 -4.01 2.62
C PHE A 19 -7.25 -3.94 1.32
N THR A 20 -7.13 -5.06 0.61
CA THR A 20 -6.30 -5.16 -0.58
C THR A 20 -7.13 -5.65 -1.76
N LEU A 21 -7.15 -4.85 -2.82
CA LEU A 21 -7.65 -5.25 -4.12
C LEU A 21 -6.45 -5.42 -5.05
N ALA A 22 -6.28 -6.59 -5.65
CA ALA A 22 -5.11 -6.88 -6.47
C ALA A 22 -5.42 -7.65 -7.75
N ALA A 23 -4.57 -7.46 -8.74
CA ALA A 23 -4.25 -8.40 -9.80
C ALA A 23 -2.77 -8.78 -9.61
N PRO A 24 -2.48 -9.91 -8.92
CA PRO A 24 -1.11 -10.23 -8.53
C PRO A 24 -0.13 -10.25 -9.72
N GLY A 25 0.98 -9.52 -9.59
CA GLY A 25 1.99 -9.33 -10.63
C GLY A 25 1.81 -8.06 -11.47
N GLU A 26 0.64 -7.42 -11.43
CA GLU A 26 0.31 -6.30 -12.32
C GLU A 26 -0.10 -5.04 -11.56
N GLU A 27 -1.07 -5.13 -10.63
CA GLU A 27 -1.65 -3.96 -9.97
C GLU A 27 -2.19 -4.27 -8.57
N TYR A 28 -1.97 -3.36 -7.62
CA TYR A 28 -2.35 -3.51 -6.22
C TYR A 28 -2.85 -2.17 -5.66
N ILE A 29 -3.96 -2.23 -4.94
CA ILE A 29 -4.53 -1.12 -4.19
C ILE A 29 -4.68 -1.61 -2.74
N CYS A 30 -3.89 -1.05 -1.84
CA CYS A 30 -4.00 -1.33 -0.40
C CYS A 30 -4.59 -0.11 0.30
N TYR A 31 -5.83 -0.24 0.78
CA TYR A 31 -6.52 0.78 1.54
C TYR A 31 -6.26 0.56 3.03
N VAL A 32 -5.65 1.53 3.70
CA VAL A 32 -5.40 1.47 5.14
C VAL A 32 -6.38 2.39 5.86
N LEU A 33 -7.13 1.83 6.82
CA LEU A 33 -7.95 2.57 7.78
C LEU A 33 -7.22 2.70 9.12
N GLY A 34 -7.25 3.89 9.70
CA GLY A 34 -6.66 4.20 11.00
C GLY A 34 -5.89 5.51 10.96
N ASN A 35 -4.84 5.61 11.77
CA ASN A 35 -3.95 6.76 11.77
C ASN A 35 -2.49 6.30 11.67
N GLY A 36 -1.71 7.08 10.93
CA GLY A 36 -0.31 6.80 10.67
C GLY A 36 0.67 7.68 11.45
N PRO A 37 1.97 7.42 11.31
CA PRO A 37 2.55 6.45 10.38
C PRO A 37 2.38 4.98 10.83
N VAL A 38 2.21 4.09 9.86
CA VAL A 38 2.17 2.63 10.04
C VAL A 38 3.09 1.94 9.02
N THR A 39 3.35 0.66 9.24
CA THR A 39 4.16 -0.17 8.36
C THR A 39 3.25 -1.14 7.61
N ILE A 40 3.34 -1.15 6.28
CA ILE A 40 2.65 -2.11 5.41
C ILE A 40 3.69 -3.12 4.93
N THR A 41 3.40 -4.39 5.11
CA THR A 41 4.12 -5.49 4.48
C THR A 41 3.26 -6.03 3.35
N LEU A 42 3.76 -6.01 2.12
CA LEU A 42 3.04 -6.51 0.94
C LEU A 42 3.83 -7.62 0.25
N LYS A 43 3.16 -8.72 -0.07
CA LYS A 43 3.68 -9.77 -0.95
C LYS A 43 3.63 -9.30 -2.39
N LEU A 44 4.80 -9.02 -2.96
CA LEU A 44 4.97 -8.63 -4.35
C LEU A 44 5.88 -9.66 -5.03
N PRO A 45 5.50 -10.23 -6.18
CA PRO A 45 6.36 -11.14 -6.91
C PRO A 45 7.61 -10.39 -7.43
N SER A 46 8.58 -11.15 -7.91
CA SER A 46 9.82 -10.54 -8.41
C SER A 46 9.58 -9.61 -9.59
N GLY A 47 10.24 -8.45 -9.56
CA GLY A 47 10.25 -7.48 -10.65
C GLY A 47 10.15 -6.03 -10.20
N SER A 48 10.16 -5.14 -11.20
CA SER A 48 10.05 -3.70 -11.03
C SER A 48 8.59 -3.27 -10.91
N PHE A 49 8.31 -2.35 -9.99
CA PHE A 49 7.00 -1.74 -9.81
C PHE A 49 7.13 -0.25 -9.52
N THR A 50 6.09 0.50 -9.84
CA THR A 50 5.88 1.88 -9.44
C THR A 50 4.90 1.94 -8.28
N ALA A 51 5.33 2.50 -7.14
CA ALA A 51 4.50 2.71 -5.95
C ALA A 51 4.18 4.20 -5.73
N ARG A 52 2.95 4.50 -5.30
CA ARG A 52 2.48 5.85 -4.97
C ARG A 52 1.57 5.84 -3.75
N TRP A 53 1.64 6.90 -2.97
CA TRP A 53 0.68 7.17 -1.91
C TRP A 53 -0.45 8.05 -2.43
N TYR A 54 -1.67 7.74 -2.05
CA TYR A 54 -2.86 8.50 -2.41
C TYR A 54 -3.65 8.83 -1.14
N ASP A 55 -4.08 10.08 -1.02
CA ASP A 55 -4.96 10.56 0.05
C ASP A 55 -6.41 10.57 -0.45
N PRO A 56 -7.26 9.63 0.01
CA PRO A 56 -8.66 9.56 -0.40
C PRO A 56 -9.46 10.81 -0.04
N LYS A 57 -9.07 11.51 1.03
CA LYS A 57 -9.79 12.70 1.50
C LYS A 57 -9.62 13.89 0.57
N SER A 58 -8.40 14.12 0.09
CA SER A 58 -8.12 15.21 -0.85
C SER A 58 -8.24 14.79 -2.32
N GLY A 59 -8.24 13.49 -2.60
CA GLY A 59 -8.29 12.93 -3.94
C GLY A 59 -6.96 13.04 -4.69
N GLN A 60 -5.85 13.24 -3.99
CA GLN A 60 -4.55 13.53 -4.59
C GLN A 60 -3.49 12.49 -4.25
N PHE A 61 -2.53 12.31 -5.17
CA PHE A 61 -1.32 11.56 -4.88
C PHE A 61 -0.37 12.39 -4.01
N LEU A 62 0.20 11.76 -2.99
CA LEU A 62 1.17 12.36 -2.09
C LEU A 62 2.59 12.10 -2.62
N GLY A 63 3.31 13.18 -2.89
CA GLY A 63 4.71 13.11 -3.33
C GLY A 63 4.92 12.43 -4.69
N PRO A 64 6.19 12.19 -5.07
CA PRO A 64 6.54 11.52 -6.31
C PRO A 64 6.23 10.02 -6.25
N ALA A 65 6.11 9.41 -7.42
CA ALA A 65 6.12 7.96 -7.52
C ALA A 65 7.52 7.41 -7.21
N ARG A 66 7.55 6.22 -6.59
CA ARG A 66 8.79 5.51 -6.25
C ARG A 66 8.90 4.24 -7.08
N GLN A 67 10.04 4.07 -7.77
CA GLN A 67 10.40 2.79 -8.36
C GLN A 67 10.90 1.84 -7.28
N ILE A 68 10.41 0.61 -7.29
CA ILE A 68 10.80 -0.44 -6.36
C ILE A 68 11.10 -1.72 -7.13
N GLU A 69 12.13 -2.43 -6.66
CA GLU A 69 12.40 -3.82 -7.05
C GLU A 69 11.94 -4.69 -5.89
N SER A 70 11.11 -5.70 -6.17
CA SER A 70 10.71 -6.69 -5.18
C SER A 70 11.16 -8.08 -5.58
N SER A 71 11.24 -8.98 -4.60
CA SER A 71 11.61 -10.39 -4.74
C SER A 71 10.81 -11.31 -3.82
N GLY A 72 9.55 -10.96 -3.54
CA GLY A 72 8.61 -11.77 -2.76
C GLY A 72 7.84 -10.98 -1.71
N GLN A 73 8.49 -10.00 -1.08
CA GLN A 73 7.89 -9.13 -0.07
C GLN A 73 8.55 -7.74 -0.13
N TYR A 74 7.75 -6.70 0.10
CA TYR A 74 8.24 -5.33 0.22
C TYR A 74 7.60 -4.65 1.43
N ILE A 75 8.39 -3.88 2.17
CA ILE A 75 7.94 -3.13 3.35
C ILE A 75 7.83 -1.66 2.97
N PHE A 76 6.65 -1.09 3.20
CA PHE A 76 6.36 0.32 2.99
C PHE A 76 6.10 0.99 4.34
N GLN A 77 6.67 2.16 4.55
CA GLN A 77 6.29 3.03 5.64
C GLN A 77 5.36 4.10 5.10
N THR A 78 4.17 4.23 5.68
CA THR A 78 3.23 5.28 5.26
C THR A 78 3.77 6.66 5.66
N PRO A 79 3.44 7.73 4.92
CA PRO A 79 3.51 9.07 5.49
C PRO A 79 2.53 9.20 6.67
N ALA A 80 2.55 10.34 7.36
CA ALA A 80 1.56 10.63 8.39
C ALA A 80 0.17 10.84 7.76
N PHE A 81 -0.86 10.21 8.35
CA PHE A 81 -2.26 10.35 7.95
C PHE A 81 -3.16 10.19 9.20
N LYS A 82 -4.41 10.65 9.14
CA LYS A 82 -5.31 10.69 10.32
C LYS A 82 -6.46 9.69 10.29
N GLN A 83 -6.91 9.27 9.10
CA GLN A 83 -8.12 8.46 8.95
C GLN A 83 -7.91 7.31 7.97
N ASP A 84 -7.31 7.62 6.83
CA ASP A 84 -6.97 6.63 5.82
C ASP A 84 -5.83 7.10 4.93
N ILE A 85 -5.27 6.13 4.23
CA ILE A 85 -4.34 6.33 3.13
C ILE A 85 -4.38 5.12 2.21
N VAL A 86 -4.11 5.34 0.92
CA VAL A 86 -4.01 4.27 -0.07
C VAL A 86 -2.58 4.13 -0.57
N LEU A 87 -2.07 2.91 -0.55
CA LEU A 87 -0.89 2.51 -1.31
C LEU A 87 -1.36 1.98 -2.66
N TYR A 88 -0.96 2.65 -3.74
CA TYR A 88 -1.19 2.22 -5.10
C TYR A 88 0.12 1.73 -5.72
N ILE A 89 0.10 0.52 -6.28
CA ILE A 89 1.27 -0.09 -6.92
C ILE A 89 0.84 -0.66 -8.25
N ARG A 90 1.65 -0.44 -9.28
CA ARG A 90 1.50 -1.05 -10.59
C ARG A 90 2.86 -1.41 -11.16
N ARG A 91 2.90 -2.42 -12.02
CA ARG A 91 4.09 -2.69 -12.84
C ARG A 91 4.33 -1.56 -13.85
#